data_AF-A0ABD5MWM8-F1
#
_entry.id   AF-A0ABD5MWM8-F1
#
_cell.length_a   1.000
_cell.length_b   1.000
_cell.length_c   1.000
_cell.angle_alpha   90.00
_cell.angle_beta   90.00
_cell.angle_gamma   90.00
#
_symmetry.space_group_name_H-M   'P 1'
#
loop_
_entity.id
_entity.type
_entity.pdbx_description
1 polymer ?
#
loop_
_entity_poly.entity_id
_entity_poly.type
_entity_poly.pdbx_seq_one_letter_code
_entity_poly.pdbx_strand_id
1 'polypeptide(L)'
;MSVCPRCGTNVNNQIKTWSMVGRPNKTGEQNKLTVGFFMCHECEKRFMKVLEKEKEGRNLKGVIGQIKGIEKGLTKMLGDLREKIKRLKNERSELLEEIEELRRTGELKLNKLEEEVTSLREEVDSLKEMLGESE
;
A
#
# COMPACT_ATOMS: atom_id res chain seq x y z
N MET A 1 32.37 37.64 -0.21
CA MET A 1 33.09 38.88 0.15
C MET A 1 32.82 39.21 1.62
N SER A 2 33.85 39.55 2.38
CA SER A 2 33.73 39.95 3.79
C SER A 2 34.49 41.25 4.04
N VAL A 3 34.04 42.03 5.02
CA VAL A 3 34.68 43.31 5.39
C VAL A 3 35.56 43.05 6.60
N CYS A 4 36.82 43.49 6.55
CA CYS A 4 37.73 43.35 7.68
C CYS A 4 37.22 44.18 8.87
N PRO A 5 37.00 43.57 10.04
CA PRO A 5 36.46 44.27 11.20
C PRO A 5 37.44 45.27 11.83
N ARG A 6 38.72 45.24 11.44
CA ARG A 6 39.77 46.12 11.99
C ARG A 6 40.02 47.37 11.15
N CYS A 7 39.96 47.26 9.82
CA CYS A 7 40.38 48.32 8.90
C CYS A 7 39.41 48.57 7.74
N GLY A 8 38.32 47.80 7.63
CA GLY A 8 37.28 48.04 6.62
C GLY A 8 37.59 47.50 5.22
N THR A 9 38.77 46.93 4.97
CA THR A 9 39.14 46.36 3.67
C THR A 9 38.21 45.22 3.27
N ASN A 10 37.82 45.19 1.99
CA ASN A 10 37.07 44.07 1.42
C ASN A 10 38.01 42.88 1.15
N VAL A 11 37.75 41.77 1.84
CA VAL A 11 38.48 40.51 1.67
C VAL A 11 37.61 39.55 0.85
N ASN A 12 38.13 39.13 -0.31
CA ASN A 12 37.41 38.24 -1.23
C ASN A 12 37.76 36.77 -1.01
N ASN A 13 39.01 36.47 -0.65
CA ASN A 13 39.50 35.10 -0.54
C ASN A 13 39.31 34.55 0.89
N GLN A 14 38.57 33.46 0.98
CA GLN A 14 38.43 32.67 2.21
C GLN A 14 39.57 31.66 2.33
N ILE A 15 40.13 31.50 3.53
CA ILE A 15 41.22 30.55 3.79
C ILE A 15 40.67 29.15 4.05
N LYS A 16 39.62 29.07 4.88
CA LYS A 16 38.94 27.83 5.22
C LYS A 16 37.47 28.12 5.44
N THR A 17 36.66 27.11 5.16
CA THR A 17 35.22 27.13 5.43
C THR A 17 34.85 25.82 6.11
N TRP A 18 33.97 25.87 7.10
CA TRP A 18 33.39 24.68 7.71
C TRP A 18 31.92 24.93 8.06
N SER A 19 31.15 23.84 8.11
CA SER A 19 29.77 23.86 8.57
C SER A 19 29.67 23.38 10.01
N MET A 20 28.90 24.08 10.84
CA MET A 20 28.54 23.65 12.19
C MET A 20 27.03 23.48 12.28
N VAL A 21 26.60 22.35 12.83
CA VAL A 21 25.18 22.07 13.06
C VAL A 21 24.85 22.36 14.52
N GLY A 22 23.90 23.26 14.75
CA GLY A 22 23.43 23.62 16.09
C GLY A 22 22.49 22.58 16.70
N ARG A 23 22.22 22.72 18.00
CA ARG A 23 21.25 21.88 18.72
C ARG A 23 19.84 22.04 18.09
N PRO A 24 19.09 20.94 17.87
CA PRO A 24 17.73 21.01 17.37
C PRO A 24 16.80 21.75 18.33
N ASN A 25 15.90 22.55 17.77
CA ASN A 25 14.79 23.16 18.49
C ASN A 25 13.70 22.13 18.84
N LYS A 26 12.70 22.53 19.65
CA LYS A 26 11.55 21.69 20.02
C LYS A 26 10.78 21.11 18.82
N THR A 27 10.90 21.72 17.64
CA THR A 27 10.29 21.31 16.38
C THR A 27 11.14 20.34 15.55
N GLY A 28 12.36 20.00 16.00
CA GLY A 28 13.31 19.17 15.26
C GLY A 28 14.11 19.92 14.18
N GLU A 29 13.91 21.24 14.07
CA GLU A 29 14.70 22.11 13.20
C GLU A 29 16.09 22.36 13.77
N GLN A 30 17.11 22.18 12.95
CA GLN A 30 18.51 22.49 13.24
C GLN A 30 18.96 23.65 12.35
N ASN A 31 19.78 24.53 12.91
CA ASN A 31 20.46 25.56 12.13
C ASN A 31 21.83 25.02 11.73
N LYS A 32 22.09 24.92 10.43
CA LYS A 32 23.41 24.66 9.88
C LYS A 32 24.03 26.00 9.51
N LEU A 33 25.11 26.35 10.21
CA LEU A 33 25.87 27.59 9.99
C LEU A 33 27.13 27.26 9.21
N THR A 34 27.30 27.89 8.05
CA THR A 34 28.55 27.85 7.30
C THR A 34 29.39 29.05 7.70
N VAL A 35 30.56 28.80 8.28
CA VAL A 35 31.49 29.85 8.75
C VAL A 35 32.72 29.87 7.85
N GLY A 36 33.07 31.05 7.36
CA GLY A 36 34.29 31.31 6.62
C GLY A 36 35.34 31.98 7.49
N PHE A 37 36.59 31.54 7.37
CA PHE A 37 37.76 32.16 8.00
C PHE A 37 38.54 32.97 6.98
N PHE A 38 38.80 34.23 7.32
CA PHE A 38 39.41 35.23 6.46
C PHE A 38 40.67 35.79 7.11
N MET A 39 41.60 36.24 6.28
CA MET A 39 42.76 37.03 6.69
C MET A 39 42.79 38.28 5.84
N CYS A 40 42.88 39.44 6.49
CA CYS A 40 43.02 40.72 5.80
C CYS A 40 44.46 40.89 5.30
N HIS A 41 44.64 41.30 4.05
CA HIS A 41 45.96 41.57 3.48
C HIS A 41 46.57 42.91 3.94
N GLU A 42 45.74 43.87 4.37
CA GLU A 42 46.23 45.21 4.77
C GLU A 42 46.67 45.28 6.24
N CYS A 43 46.03 44.54 7.13
CA CYS A 43 46.33 44.58 8.57
C CYS A 43 46.59 43.22 9.20
N GLU A 44 46.73 42.18 8.36
CA GLU A 44 47.01 40.77 8.71
C GLU A 44 46.05 40.14 9.73
N LYS A 45 44.93 40.80 10.01
CA LYS A 45 43.97 40.35 11.01
C LYS A 45 43.21 39.15 10.47
N ARG A 46 43.19 38.08 11.27
CA ARG A 46 42.35 36.90 11.06
C ARG A 46 40.98 37.09 11.70
N PHE A 47 39.92 36.75 10.98
CA PHE A 47 38.55 36.87 11.48
C PHE A 47 37.64 35.80 10.87
N MET A 48 36.55 35.51 11.58
CA MET A 48 35.50 34.60 11.12
C MET A 48 34.26 35.38 10.73
N LYS A 49 33.56 34.94 9.69
CA LYS A 49 32.26 35.49 9.29
C LYS A 49 31.31 34.34 8.94
N VAL A 50 30.07 34.44 9.42
CA VAL A 50 29.00 33.53 8.98
C VAL A 50 28.66 33.87 7.53
N LEU A 51 28.75 32.87 6.67
CA LEU A 51 28.47 32.98 5.23
C LEU A 51 27.01 32.63 4.95
N GLU A 52 26.52 31.56 5.57
CA GLU A 52 25.20 31.02 5.31
C GLU A 52 24.58 30.46 6.59
N LYS A 53 23.25 30.58 6.69
CA LYS A 53 22.45 29.98 7.74
C LYS A 53 21.31 29.23 7.07
N GLU A 54 21.44 27.92 7.02
CA GLU A 54 20.43 27.02 6.49
C GLU A 54 19.61 26.43 7.65
N LYS A 55 18.30 26.34 7.48
CA LYS A 55 17.41 25.66 8.42
C LYS A 55 17.13 24.26 7.87
N GLU A 56 17.75 23.24 8.46
CA GLU A 56 17.44 21.85 8.18
C GLU A 56 16.52 21.31 9.27
N GLY A 57 15.25 21.10 8.95
CA GLY A 57 14.29 20.49 9.86
C GLY A 57 13.32 19.60 9.11
N ARG A 58 13.24 18.33 9.52
CA ARG A 58 12.12 17.48 9.07
C ARG A 58 10.88 17.91 9.86
N ASN A 59 9.79 18.21 9.17
CA ASN A 59 8.50 18.49 9.81
C ASN A 59 7.90 17.20 10.40
N LEU A 60 8.41 16.77 11.55
CA LEU A 60 7.98 15.55 12.24
C LEU A 60 6.48 15.56 12.53
N LYS A 61 5.91 16.73 12.87
CA LYS A 61 4.47 16.89 13.13
C LYS A 61 3.63 16.61 11.89
N GLY A 62 4.06 17.09 10.72
CA GLY A 62 3.43 16.82 9.44
C GLY A 62 3.47 15.33 9.08
N VAL A 63 4.64 14.71 9.25
CA VAL A 63 4.83 13.27 8.99
C VAL A 63 3.96 12.43 9.93
N ILE A 64 3.89 12.76 11.23
CA ILE A 64 3.01 12.09 12.20
C ILE A 64 1.53 12.22 11.78
N GLY A 65 1.13 13.38 11.28
CA GLY A 65 -0.22 13.60 10.75
C GLY A 65 -0.54 12.69 9.57
N GLN A 66 0.39 12.57 8.62
CA GLN A 66 0.26 11.67 7.46
C GLN A 66 0.17 10.20 7.90
N ILE A 67 1.03 9.77 8.83
CA ILE A 67 1.01 8.41 9.38
C ILE A 67 -0.35 8.09 10.00
N LYS A 68 -0.90 9.01 10.83
CA LYS A 68 -2.24 8.84 11.42
C LYS A 68 -3.36 8.76 10.38
N GLY A 69 -3.24 9.51 9.28
CA GLY A 69 -4.18 9.43 8.16
C GLY A 69 -4.14 8.06 7.49
N ILE A 70 -2.94 7.55 7.22
CA ILE A 70 -2.72 6.21 6.65
C ILE A 70 -3.27 5.13 7.58
N GLU A 71 -2.96 5.20 8.87
CA GLU A 71 -3.43 4.24 9.89
C GLU A 71 -4.97 4.16 9.93
N LYS A 72 -5.65 5.32 9.91
CA LYS A 72 -7.11 5.38 9.85
C LYS A 72 -7.66 4.78 8.56
N GLY A 73 -7.04 5.09 7.42
CA GLY A 73 -7.43 4.56 6.11
C GLY A 73 -7.29 3.04 6.04
N LEU A 74 -6.18 2.49 6.53
CA LEU A 74 -5.94 1.06 6.61
C LEU A 74 -6.92 0.36 7.55
N THR A 75 -7.22 0.96 8.70
CA THR A 75 -8.20 0.42 9.65
C THR A 75 -9.58 0.29 9.01
N LYS A 76 -10.02 1.32 8.27
CA LYS A 76 -11.29 1.29 7.53
C LYS A 76 -11.27 0.20 6.45
N MET A 77 -10.23 0.19 5.60
CA MET A 77 -10.11 -0.79 4.52
C MET A 77 -10.10 -2.24 5.04
N LEU A 78 -9.44 -2.50 6.18
CA LEU A 78 -9.47 -3.82 6.83
C LEU A 78 -10.88 -4.20 7.29
N GLY A 79 -11.66 -3.25 7.81
CA GLY A 79 -13.07 -3.45 8.14
C GLY A 79 -13.90 -3.85 6.91
N ASP A 80 -13.81 -3.05 5.85
CA ASP A 80 -14.54 -3.27 4.59
C ASP A 80 -14.20 -4.63 3.97
N LEU A 81 -12.92 -5.02 3.98
CA LEU A 81 -12.48 -6.32 3.49
C LEU A 81 -12.99 -7.48 4.34
N ARG A 82 -13.00 -7.35 5.67
CA ARG A 82 -13.56 -8.37 6.58
C ARG A 82 -15.04 -8.58 6.33
N GLU A 83 -15.79 -7.51 6.12
CA GLU A 83 -17.21 -7.61 5.77
C GLU A 83 -17.43 -8.27 4.42
N LYS A 84 -16.62 -7.92 3.40
CA LYS A 84 -16.71 -8.55 2.08
C LYS A 84 -16.40 -10.04 2.14
N ILE A 85 -15.39 -10.44 2.93
CA ILE A 85 -15.08 -11.85 3.18
C ILE A 85 -16.27 -12.55 3.86
N LYS A 86 -16.92 -11.91 4.83
CA LYS A 86 -18.10 -12.48 5.50
C LYS A 86 -19.26 -12.68 4.53
N ARG A 87 -19.56 -11.69 3.67
CA ARG A 87 -20.60 -11.81 2.63
C ARG A 87 -20.31 -12.95 1.66
N LEU A 88 -19.10 -12.97 1.08
CA LEU A 88 -18.69 -14.02 0.14
C LEU A 88 -18.73 -15.43 0.74
N LYS A 89 -18.44 -15.57 2.04
CA LYS A 89 -18.57 -16.85 2.73
C LYS A 89 -20.02 -17.32 2.81
N ASN A 90 -20.96 -16.42 3.10
CA ASN A 90 -22.38 -16.74 3.16
C ASN A 90 -22.95 -17.06 1.76
N GLU A 91 -22.63 -16.23 0.77
CA GLU A 91 -23.05 -16.47 -0.63
C GLU A 91 -22.52 -17.84 -1.13
N ARG A 92 -21.29 -18.20 -0.76
CA ARG A 92 -20.74 -19.53 -1.10
C ARG A 92 -21.52 -20.66 -0.44
N SER A 93 -21.94 -20.55 0.82
CA SER A 93 -22.73 -21.61 1.46
C SER A 93 -24.10 -21.76 0.80
N GLU A 94 -24.77 -20.64 0.51
CA GLU A 94 -26.08 -20.63 -0.15
C GLU A 94 -26.01 -21.28 -1.54
N LEU A 95 -24.99 -20.93 -2.34
CA LEU A 95 -24.78 -21.53 -3.66
C LEU A 95 -24.44 -23.02 -3.60
N LEU A 96 -23.72 -23.48 -2.58
CA LEU A 96 -23.42 -24.91 -2.40
C LEU A 96 -24.69 -25.70 -2.08
N GLU A 97 -25.58 -25.14 -1.25
CA GLU A 97 -26.89 -25.74 -0.97
C GLU A 97 -27.75 -25.81 -2.24
N GLU A 98 -27.79 -24.73 -3.03
CA GLU A 98 -28.55 -24.70 -4.29
C GLU A 98 -28.04 -25.75 -5.31
N ILE A 99 -26.71 -25.88 -5.45
CA ILE A 99 -26.11 -26.92 -6.31
C ILE A 99 -26.53 -28.32 -5.85
N GLU A 100 -26.56 -28.57 -4.54
CA GLU A 100 -26.92 -29.88 -4.01
C GLU A 100 -28.40 -30.22 -4.27
N GLU A 101 -29.30 -29.25 -4.11
CA GLU A 101 -30.73 -29.40 -4.44
C GLU A 101 -30.96 -29.65 -5.93
N LEU A 102 -30.26 -28.92 -6.79
CA LEU A 102 -30.31 -29.14 -8.24
C LEU A 102 -29.79 -30.52 -8.62
N ARG A 103 -28.71 -30.98 -7.99
CA ARG A 103 -28.17 -32.33 -8.21
C ARG A 103 -29.18 -33.41 -7.81
N ARG A 104 -29.76 -33.33 -6.60
CA ARG A 104 -30.78 -34.28 -6.13
C ARG A 104 -31.99 -34.32 -7.07
N THR A 105 -32.45 -33.16 -7.52
CA THR A 105 -33.57 -33.07 -8.46
C THR A 105 -33.22 -33.68 -9.82
N GLY A 106 -31.98 -33.50 -10.29
CA GLY A 106 -31.46 -34.12 -11.51
C GLY A 106 -31.41 -35.64 -11.40
N GLU A 107 -30.84 -36.16 -10.31
CA GLU A 107 -30.75 -37.60 -10.02
C GLU A 107 -32.13 -38.25 -9.97
N LEU A 108 -33.11 -37.63 -9.29
CA LEU A 108 -34.49 -38.15 -9.24
C LEU A 108 -35.13 -38.24 -10.63
N LYS A 109 -34.94 -37.23 -11.47
CA LYS A 109 -35.46 -37.23 -12.84
C LYS A 109 -34.77 -38.28 -13.71
N LEU A 110 -33.46 -38.44 -13.55
CA LEU A 110 -32.69 -39.45 -14.27
C LEU A 110 -33.15 -40.86 -13.91
N ASN A 111 -33.27 -41.16 -12.61
CA ASN A 111 -33.76 -42.47 -12.15
C ASN A 111 -35.17 -42.77 -12.70
N LYS A 112 -36.06 -41.78 -12.66
CA LYS A 112 -37.42 -41.93 -13.20
C LYS A 112 -37.41 -42.23 -14.69
N LEU A 113 -36.59 -41.52 -15.47
CA LEU A 113 -36.48 -41.76 -16.91
C LEU A 113 -35.82 -43.11 -17.20
N GLU A 114 -34.84 -43.54 -16.40
CA GLU A 114 -34.25 -44.87 -16.53
C GLU A 114 -35.30 -45.98 -16.30
N GLU A 115 -36.12 -45.85 -15.25
CA GLU A 115 -37.24 -46.77 -14.98
C GLU A 115 -38.22 -46.82 -16.17
N GLU A 116 -38.65 -45.65 -16.68
CA GLU A 116 -39.53 -45.57 -17.86
C GLU A 116 -38.89 -46.22 -19.10
N VAL A 117 -37.61 -45.99 -19.35
CA VAL A 117 -36.88 -46.62 -20.48
C VAL A 117 -36.75 -48.12 -20.31
N THR A 118 -36.53 -48.62 -19.09
CA THR A 118 -36.48 -50.06 -18.83
C THR A 118 -37.84 -50.72 -19.09
N SER A 119 -38.93 -50.13 -18.61
CA SER A 119 -40.30 -50.62 -18.88
C SER A 119 -40.60 -50.66 -20.38
N LEU A 120 -40.27 -49.59 -21.10
CA LEU A 120 -40.50 -49.52 -22.55
C LEU A 120 -39.66 -50.55 -23.33
N ARG A 121 -38.43 -50.85 -22.87
CA ARG A 121 -37.61 -51.91 -23.49
C ARG A 121 -38.25 -53.28 -23.30
N GLU A 122 -38.73 -53.58 -22.09
CA GLU A 122 -39.45 -54.82 -21.81
C GLU A 122 -40.73 -54.96 -22.63
N GLU A 123 -41.49 -53.87 -22.79
CA GLU A 123 -42.68 -53.83 -23.65
C GLU A 123 -42.33 -54.08 -25.12
N VAL A 124 -41.26 -53.44 -25.63
CA VAL A 124 -40.79 -53.66 -27.01
C VAL A 124 -40.36 -55.11 -27.22
N ASP A 125 -39.60 -55.68 -26.29
CA ASP A 125 -39.15 -57.08 -26.38
C ASP A 125 -40.34 -58.05 -26.36
N SER A 126 -41.34 -57.79 -25.51
CA SER A 126 -42.60 -58.55 -25.46
C SER A 126 -43.37 -58.47 -26.79
N LEU A 127 -43.47 -57.28 -27.39
CA LEU A 127 -44.15 -57.08 -28.67
C LEU A 127 -43.42 -57.79 -29.82
N LYS A 128 -42.08 -57.78 -29.85
CA LYS A 128 -41.28 -58.52 -30.83
C LYS A 128 -41.52 -60.02 -30.75
N GLU A 129 -41.57 -60.56 -29.53
CA GLU A 129 -41.87 -61.98 -29.31
C GLU A 129 -43.25 -62.35 -29.86
N MET A 130 -44.28 -61.52 -29.63
CA MET A 130 -45.62 -61.75 -30.17
C MET A 130 -45.68 -61.67 -31.71
N LEU A 131 -44.87 -60.83 -32.34
CA LEU A 131 -44.83 -60.66 -33.80
C LEU A 131 -44.01 -61.74 -34.51
N GLY A 132 -43.29 -62.59 -33.77
CA GLY A 132 -42.40 -63.60 -34.34
C GLY A 132 -41.17 -62.99 -35.03
N GLU A 133 -40.86 -61.72 -34.74
CA GLU A 133 -39.65 -61.04 -35.21
C GLU A 133 -38.48 -61.40 -34.29
N SER A 134 -38.06 -62.66 -34.34
CA SER A 134 -36.84 -63.13 -33.69
C SER A 134 -35.66 -63.06 -34.65
N GLU A 135 -35.11 -61.85 -34.84
CA GLU A 135 -33.67 -61.53 -35.04
C GLU A 135 -33.45 -60.01 -35.15
#